data_AF-A0A067NYK8-F1
#
_entry.id   AF-A0A067NYK8-F1
#
_cell.length_a   1.000
_cell.length_b   1.000
_cell.length_c   1.000
_cell.angle_alpha   90.00
_cell.angle_beta   90.00
_cell.angle_gamma   90.00
#
_symmetry.space_group_name_H-M   'P 1'
#
loop_
_entity.id
_entity.type
_entity.pdbx_description
1 polymer ?
#
loop_
_entity_poly.entity_id
_entity_poly.type
_entity_poly.pdbx_seq_one_letter_code
_entity_poly.pdbx_strand_id
1 'polypeptide(L)'
;LKRGPDGKFSDDDLANILHSATSNPAGTFRARGTPPVLRLVEIMGMEQARRWGVCTMNEFRKFLGLKQFESFEEWNPDPEIADAARRLYGHIDNLELYPGLQAEPTIPVVDGMRFACGYTTTRAVLGDAIALVRGDRFYTTDFTPYNLTTWGFHDCQRHLDNGGGGGQS
;
A
#
# COMPACT_ATOMS: atom_id res chain seq x y z
N LEU A 1 27.71 -0.84 -7.45
CA LEU A 1 28.12 -2.04 -8.22
C LEU A 1 28.95 -1.62 -9.41
N LYS A 2 30.02 -2.35 -9.73
CA LYS A 2 30.79 -2.18 -10.98
C LYS A 2 30.59 -3.44 -11.83
N ARG A 3 30.46 -3.28 -13.14
CA ARG A 3 30.38 -4.42 -14.06
C ARG A 3 31.75 -5.05 -14.21
N GLY A 4 31.80 -6.38 -14.24
CA GLY A 4 32.99 -7.15 -14.54
C GLY A 4 33.36 -7.13 -16.02
N PRO A 5 34.47 -7.80 -16.39
CA PRO A 5 34.92 -7.91 -17.79
C PRO A 5 33.92 -8.61 -18.72
N ASP A 6 33.04 -9.45 -18.17
CA ASP A 6 31.94 -10.14 -18.86
C ASP A 6 30.67 -9.27 -18.98
N GLY A 7 30.71 -8.03 -18.48
CA GLY A 7 29.59 -7.10 -18.47
C GLY A 7 28.55 -7.37 -17.37
N LYS A 8 28.71 -8.40 -16.55
CA LYS A 8 27.77 -8.75 -15.47
C LYS A 8 28.16 -8.08 -14.15
N PHE A 9 27.23 -8.05 -13.20
CA PHE A 9 27.55 -7.72 -11.82
C PHE A 9 27.97 -8.99 -11.08
N SER A 10 28.76 -8.85 -10.01
CA SER A 10 29.11 -9.97 -9.14
C SER A 10 27.86 -10.54 -8.49
N ASP A 11 27.68 -11.86 -8.54
CA ASP A 11 26.55 -12.56 -7.91
C ASP A 11 26.57 -12.36 -6.38
N ASP A 12 27.75 -12.38 -5.75
CA ASP A 12 27.92 -12.13 -4.32
C ASP A 12 27.45 -10.73 -3.94
N ASP A 13 27.77 -9.72 -4.77
CA ASP A 13 27.36 -8.35 -4.50
C ASP A 13 25.83 -8.18 -4.61
N LEU A 14 25.22 -8.87 -5.60
CA LEU A 14 23.76 -8.87 -5.78
C LEU A 14 23.06 -9.58 -4.61
N ALA A 15 23.56 -10.75 -4.21
CA ALA A 15 23.03 -11.50 -3.07
C ALA A 15 23.14 -10.68 -1.78
N ASN A 16 24.27 -10.01 -1.56
CA ASN A 16 24.48 -9.14 -0.41
C ASN A 16 23.48 -7.96 -0.38
N ILE A 17 23.19 -7.34 -1.52
CA ILE A 17 22.19 -6.26 -1.60
C ILE A 17 20.80 -6.78 -1.24
N LEU A 18 20.38 -7.91 -1.81
CA LEU A 18 19.07 -8.49 -1.53
C LEU A 18 18.92 -8.88 -0.06
N HIS A 19 19.95 -9.53 0.51
CA HIS A 19 19.96 -9.92 1.91
C HIS A 19 19.94 -8.71 2.86
N SER A 20 20.72 -7.68 2.55
CA SER A 20 20.76 -6.45 3.34
C SER A 20 19.43 -5.69 3.27
N ALA A 21 18.79 -5.66 2.09
CA ALA A 21 17.51 -5.00 1.90
C ALA A 21 16.38 -5.69 2.69
N THR A 22 16.39 -7.03 2.79
CA THR A 22 15.38 -7.76 3.58
C THR A 22 15.64 -7.73 5.08
N SER A 23 16.87 -7.50 5.50
CA SER A 23 17.26 -7.44 6.92
C SER A 23 16.99 -6.08 7.56
N ASN A 24 16.87 -5.01 6.77
CA ASN A 24 16.63 -3.66 7.28
C ASN A 24 15.12 -3.36 7.38
N PRO A 25 14.56 -3.11 8.58
CA PRO A 25 13.13 -2.85 8.72
C PRO A 25 12.72 -1.56 8.01
N ALA A 26 11.61 -1.63 7.27
CA ALA A 26 10.99 -0.46 6.68
C ALA A 26 10.35 0.44 7.76
N GLY A 27 10.17 1.72 7.42
CA GLY A 27 9.42 2.66 8.27
C GLY A 27 7.97 2.22 8.44
N THR A 28 7.42 2.43 9.64
CA THR A 28 6.00 2.16 9.92
C THR A 28 5.11 3.27 9.37
N PHE A 29 3.89 2.92 8.94
CA PHE A 29 2.86 3.89 8.57
C PHE A 29 2.41 4.65 9.82
N ARG A 30 2.46 5.98 9.79
CA ARG A 30 1.97 6.85 10.86
C ARG A 30 2.00 8.30 10.44
N ALA A 31 1.23 9.12 11.15
CA ALA A 31 1.37 10.57 11.12
C ALA A 31 2.82 10.97 11.44
N ARG A 32 3.36 11.95 10.68
CA ARG A 32 4.76 12.42 10.79
C ARG A 32 5.79 11.29 10.61
N GLY A 33 5.44 10.22 9.87
CA GLY A 33 6.34 9.09 9.58
C GLY A 33 7.34 9.34 8.45
N THR A 34 7.07 10.32 7.58
CA THR A 34 7.91 10.59 6.40
C THR A 34 9.22 11.29 6.78
N PRO A 35 10.39 10.80 6.30
CA PRO A 35 11.68 11.45 6.51
C PRO A 35 11.71 12.89 5.99
N PRO A 36 12.39 13.84 6.69
CA PRO A 36 12.44 15.24 6.27
C PRO A 36 12.94 15.46 4.83
N VAL A 37 13.83 14.60 4.35
CA VAL A 37 14.36 14.66 2.96
C VAL A 37 13.27 14.48 1.90
N LEU A 38 12.17 13.79 2.22
CA LEU A 38 11.05 13.56 1.31
C LEU A 38 9.94 14.62 1.43
N ARG A 39 10.11 15.65 2.25
CA ARG A 39 9.10 16.70 2.46
C ARG A 39 8.62 17.34 1.15
N LEU A 40 9.52 17.60 0.21
CA LEU A 40 9.15 18.18 -1.09
C LEU A 40 8.26 17.23 -1.89
N VAL A 41 8.50 15.92 -1.80
CA VAL A 41 7.70 14.89 -2.48
C VAL A 41 6.27 14.84 -1.91
N GLU A 42 6.12 14.91 -0.58
CA GLU A 42 4.81 14.97 0.07
C GLU A 42 4.00 16.20 -0.36
N ILE A 43 4.64 17.37 -0.42
CA ILE A 43 3.99 18.61 -0.88
C ILE A 43 3.53 18.46 -2.33
N MET A 44 4.39 17.96 -3.22
CA MET A 44 4.01 17.70 -4.61
C MET A 44 2.86 16.68 -4.72
N GLY A 45 2.85 15.64 -3.87
CA GLY A 45 1.77 14.67 -3.79
C GLY A 45 0.42 15.31 -3.43
N MET A 46 0.40 16.16 -2.41
CA MET A 46 -0.80 16.91 -2.01
C MET A 46 -1.27 17.88 -3.09
N GLU A 47 -0.35 18.64 -3.70
CA GLU A 47 -0.70 19.55 -4.81
C GLU A 47 -1.25 18.79 -6.02
N GLN A 48 -0.67 17.63 -6.34
CA GLN A 48 -1.13 16.81 -7.45
C GLN A 48 -2.53 16.22 -7.17
N ALA A 49 -2.78 15.76 -5.95
CA ALA A 49 -4.10 15.27 -5.54
C ALA A 49 -5.16 16.38 -5.68
N ARG A 50 -4.85 17.61 -5.27
CA ARG A 50 -5.73 18.77 -5.46
C ARG A 50 -5.99 19.08 -6.94
N ARG A 51 -4.94 19.07 -7.77
CA ARG A 51 -5.06 19.33 -9.22
C ARG A 51 -5.92 18.28 -9.94
N TRP A 52 -5.85 17.03 -9.51
CA TRP A 52 -6.70 15.96 -10.03
C TRP A 52 -8.13 16.00 -9.49
N GLY A 53 -8.44 16.89 -8.54
CA GLY A 53 -9.76 16.96 -7.92
C GLY A 53 -10.10 15.68 -7.14
N VAL A 54 -9.10 15.07 -6.49
CA VAL A 54 -9.31 13.89 -5.65
C VAL A 54 -10.28 14.25 -4.53
N CYS A 55 -11.15 13.29 -4.18
CA CYS A 55 -12.14 13.44 -3.13
C CYS A 55 -11.53 13.66 -1.73
N THR A 56 -12.39 14.01 -0.78
CA THR A 56 -12.05 14.08 0.65
C THR A 56 -11.95 12.68 1.26
N MET A 57 -11.36 12.59 2.45
CA MET A 57 -11.24 11.35 3.20
C MET A 57 -12.60 10.70 3.46
N ASN A 58 -13.60 11.49 3.85
CA ASN A 58 -14.94 10.99 4.17
C ASN A 58 -15.74 10.57 2.93
N GLU A 59 -15.61 11.29 1.82
CA GLU A 59 -16.20 10.86 0.54
C GLU A 59 -15.63 9.53 0.07
N PHE A 60 -14.31 9.35 0.21
CA PHE A 60 -13.65 8.10 -0.16
C PHE A 60 -14.09 6.93 0.73
N ARG A 61 -14.19 7.15 2.06
CA ARG A 61 -14.71 6.15 2.99
C ARG A 61 -16.15 5.76 2.65
N LYS A 62 -17.02 6.74 2.35
CA LYS A 62 -18.39 6.49 1.90
C LYS A 62 -18.42 5.65 0.61
N PHE A 63 -17.58 5.97 -0.36
CA PHE A 63 -17.46 5.19 -1.60
C PHE A 63 -17.07 3.72 -1.34
N LEU A 64 -16.16 3.47 -0.40
CA LEU A 64 -15.75 2.12 0.01
C LEU A 64 -16.77 1.41 0.92
N GLY A 65 -17.90 2.04 1.25
CA GLY A 65 -18.90 1.52 2.19
C GLY A 65 -18.43 1.50 3.65
N LEU A 66 -17.49 2.37 4.00
CA LEU A 66 -16.96 2.52 5.35
C LEU A 66 -17.70 3.62 6.13
N LYS A 67 -17.71 3.52 7.46
CA LYS A 67 -18.23 4.57 8.34
C LYS A 67 -17.45 5.87 8.11
N GLN A 68 -18.10 6.97 7.77
CA GLN A 68 -17.47 8.29 7.74
C GLN A 68 -17.03 8.70 9.15
N PHE A 69 -15.92 9.42 9.26
CA PHE A 69 -15.46 9.98 10.53
C PHE A 69 -16.35 11.15 10.93
N GLU A 70 -16.80 11.18 12.18
CA GLU A 70 -17.64 12.25 12.75
C GLU A 70 -16.79 13.35 13.40
N SER A 71 -15.53 13.06 13.73
CA SER A 71 -14.59 14.02 14.33
C SER A 71 -13.14 13.73 13.92
N PHE A 72 -12.25 14.70 14.17
CA PHE A 72 -10.80 14.51 13.95
C PHE A 72 -10.22 13.46 14.91
N GLU A 73 -10.77 13.33 16.11
CA GLU A 73 -10.36 12.31 17.09
C GLU A 73 -10.75 10.89 16.67
N GLU A 74 -11.87 10.74 15.94
CA GLU A 74 -12.25 9.45 15.37
C GLU A 74 -11.31 9.05 14.21
N TRP A 75 -10.83 10.03 13.45
CA TRP A 75 -9.83 9.81 12.40
C TRP A 75 -8.45 9.48 12.98
N ASN A 76 -7.97 10.24 13.96
CA ASN A 76 -6.70 10.00 14.63
C ASN A 76 -6.79 10.31 16.13
N PRO A 77 -6.51 9.33 17.02
CA PRO A 77 -6.64 9.51 18.46
C PRO A 77 -5.52 10.34 19.10
N ASP A 78 -4.45 10.66 18.37
CA ASP A 78 -3.39 11.57 18.85
C ASP A 78 -3.89 13.02 18.79
N PRO A 79 -4.10 13.70 19.93
CA PRO A 79 -4.64 15.05 19.97
C PRO A 79 -3.73 16.06 19.24
N GLU A 80 -2.40 15.87 19.18
CA GLU A 80 -1.54 16.78 18.43
C GLU A 80 -1.78 16.72 16.93
N ILE A 81 -2.09 15.53 16.41
CA ILE A 81 -2.36 15.32 14.98
C ILE A 81 -3.78 15.77 14.64
N ALA A 82 -4.76 15.38 15.47
CA ALA A 82 -6.15 15.80 15.31
C ALA A 82 -6.30 17.32 15.36
N ASP A 83 -5.66 18.00 16.32
CA ASP A 83 -5.73 19.47 16.44
C ASP A 83 -5.02 20.19 15.29
N ALA A 84 -3.90 19.65 14.80
CA ALA A 84 -3.22 20.21 13.65
C ALA A 84 -4.12 20.18 12.40
N ALA A 85 -4.77 19.04 12.14
CA ALA A 85 -5.74 18.92 11.05
C ALA A 85 -6.96 19.81 11.27
N ARG A 86 -7.50 19.89 12.50
CA ARG A 86 -8.63 20.74 12.86
C ARG A 86 -8.36 22.21 12.54
N ARG A 87 -7.16 22.71 12.86
CA ARG A 87 -6.76 24.11 12.57
C ARG A 87 -6.63 24.39 11.07
N LEU A 88 -6.26 23.38 10.27
CA LEU A 88 -6.07 23.53 8.83
C LEU A 88 -7.40 23.39 8.05
N TYR A 89 -8.25 22.44 8.44
CA TYR A 89 -9.43 22.04 7.65
C TYR A 89 -10.76 22.55 8.24
N GLY A 90 -10.79 22.91 9.53
CA GLY A 90 -11.97 23.41 10.25
C GLY A 90 -13.03 22.34 10.55
N HIS A 91 -13.38 21.52 9.56
CA HIS A 91 -14.37 20.44 9.66
C HIS A 91 -13.80 19.12 9.14
N ILE A 92 -14.22 17.99 9.73
CA ILE A 92 -13.69 16.66 9.39
C ILE A 92 -13.98 16.28 7.93
N ASP A 93 -15.12 16.68 7.38
CA ASP A 93 -15.45 16.44 5.98
C ASP A 93 -14.55 17.19 4.99
N ASN A 94 -13.83 18.22 5.43
CA ASN A 94 -12.88 18.94 4.57
C ASN A 94 -11.49 18.29 4.56
N LEU A 95 -11.27 17.22 5.35
CA LEU A 95 -9.99 16.52 5.39
C LEU A 95 -9.68 15.90 4.03
N GLU A 96 -8.59 16.34 3.40
CA GLU A 96 -8.16 15.84 2.10
C GLU A 96 -7.73 14.37 2.18
N LEU A 97 -7.94 13.63 1.09
CA LEU A 97 -7.64 12.20 1.06
C LEU A 97 -6.17 11.89 1.31
N TYR A 98 -5.23 12.61 0.68
CA TYR A 98 -3.80 12.31 0.80
C TYR A 98 -3.29 12.37 2.26
N PRO A 99 -3.40 13.50 2.98
CA PRO A 99 -3.02 13.55 4.39
C PRO A 99 -3.93 12.68 5.28
N GLY A 100 -5.20 12.52 4.92
CA GLY A 100 -6.14 11.64 5.61
C GLY A 100 -5.67 10.18 5.65
N LEU A 101 -5.19 9.64 4.52
CA LEU A 101 -4.64 8.29 4.44
C LEU A 101 -3.28 8.17 5.14
N GLN A 102 -2.38 9.14 4.94
CA GLN A 102 -1.02 9.10 5.52
C GLN A 102 -1.02 9.14 7.06
N ALA A 103 -1.97 9.85 7.64
CA ALA A 103 -2.09 9.98 9.09
C ALA A 103 -3.22 9.14 9.69
N GLU A 104 -3.92 8.30 8.93
CA GLU A 104 -4.83 7.30 9.50
C GLU A 104 -4.01 6.28 10.33
N PRO A 105 -4.34 6.05 11.61
CA PRO A 105 -3.67 5.06 12.43
C PRO A 105 -3.74 3.66 11.83
N THR A 106 -2.66 2.90 12.00
CA THR A 106 -2.58 1.52 11.51
C THR A 106 -3.51 0.61 12.27
N ILE A 107 -4.11 -0.37 11.58
CA ILE A 107 -4.81 -1.47 12.24
C ILE A 107 -3.78 -2.25 13.09
N PRO A 108 -4.09 -2.61 14.35
CA PRO A 108 -3.24 -3.51 15.13
C PRO A 108 -2.96 -4.80 14.37
N VAL A 109 -1.68 -5.18 14.31
CA VAL A 109 -1.26 -6.43 13.68
C VAL A 109 -1.77 -7.59 14.53
N VAL A 110 -2.73 -8.34 14.01
CA VAL A 110 -3.21 -9.61 14.57
C VAL A 110 -2.56 -10.77 13.83
N ASP A 111 -2.49 -11.94 14.46
CA ASP A 111 -1.91 -13.13 13.84
C ASP A 111 -2.58 -13.44 12.49
N GLY A 112 -1.78 -13.60 11.44
CA GLY A 112 -2.23 -13.76 10.04
C GLY A 112 -2.42 -12.46 9.22
N MET A 113 -2.48 -11.27 9.84
CA MET A 113 -2.56 -10.00 9.10
C MET A 113 -1.18 -9.35 8.97
N ARG A 114 -0.65 -9.25 7.76
CA ARG A 114 0.67 -8.62 7.50
C ARG A 114 0.58 -7.19 6.95
N PHE A 115 -0.63 -6.66 6.78
CA PHE A 115 -0.87 -5.33 6.20
C PHE A 115 -0.97 -4.28 7.30
N ALA A 116 0.13 -3.58 7.58
CA ALA A 116 0.27 -2.65 8.71
C ALA A 116 -0.03 -1.18 8.32
N CYS A 117 -1.11 -0.91 7.60
CA CYS A 117 -1.55 0.45 7.27
C CYS A 117 -2.93 0.78 7.85
N GLY A 118 -3.41 2.01 7.60
CA GLY A 118 -4.75 2.46 8.00
C GLY A 118 -5.86 1.65 7.34
N TYR A 119 -7.01 1.56 8.02
CA TYR A 119 -8.14 0.73 7.60
C TYR A 119 -8.70 1.11 6.22
N THR A 120 -8.76 2.40 5.92
CA THR A 120 -9.23 2.90 4.62
C THR A 120 -8.29 2.45 3.51
N THR A 121 -6.97 2.59 3.70
CA THR A 121 -5.95 2.13 2.75
C THR A 121 -6.02 0.62 2.54
N THR A 122 -6.12 -0.17 3.61
CA THR A 122 -6.25 -1.63 3.52
C THR A 122 -7.46 -2.03 2.69
N ARG A 123 -8.62 -1.44 2.94
CA ARG A 123 -9.85 -1.76 2.20
C ARG A 123 -9.75 -1.40 0.73
N ALA A 124 -9.18 -0.24 0.42
CA ALA A 124 -8.99 0.24 -0.94
C ALA A 124 -8.06 -0.68 -1.74
N VAL A 125 -6.88 -1.00 -1.18
CA VAL A 125 -5.88 -1.86 -1.84
C VAL A 125 -6.41 -3.27 -2.05
N LEU A 126 -7.13 -3.84 -1.07
CA LEU A 126 -7.74 -5.16 -1.25
C LEU A 126 -8.83 -5.16 -2.33
N GLY A 127 -9.64 -4.09 -2.39
CA GLY A 127 -10.63 -3.92 -3.44
C GLY A 127 -10.01 -3.81 -4.82
N ASP A 128 -8.95 -3.00 -4.94
CA ASP A 128 -8.18 -2.82 -6.17
C ASP A 128 -7.50 -4.12 -6.62
N ALA A 129 -6.85 -4.85 -5.72
CA ALA A 129 -6.23 -6.14 -6.05
C ALA A 129 -7.24 -7.16 -6.61
N ILE A 130 -8.47 -7.20 -6.07
CA ILE A 130 -9.55 -8.04 -6.59
C ILE A 130 -9.97 -7.57 -7.98
N ALA A 131 -10.11 -6.26 -8.18
CA ALA A 131 -10.49 -5.67 -9.47
C ALA A 131 -9.42 -5.93 -10.55
N LEU A 132 -8.13 -5.82 -10.19
CA LEU A 132 -7.00 -6.12 -11.08
C LEU A 132 -7.03 -7.58 -11.55
N VAL A 133 -7.18 -8.53 -10.62
CA VAL A 133 -7.21 -9.97 -10.96
C VAL A 133 -8.46 -10.32 -11.78
N ARG A 134 -9.63 -9.83 -11.38
CA ARG A 134 -10.90 -10.16 -12.06
C ARG A 134 -11.11 -9.40 -13.36
N GLY A 135 -10.48 -8.25 -13.51
CA GLY A 135 -10.56 -7.41 -14.71
C GLY A 135 -9.59 -7.82 -15.81
N ASP A 136 -8.56 -8.61 -15.48
CA ASP A 136 -7.58 -9.07 -16.44
C ASP A 136 -8.03 -10.37 -17.14
N ARG A 137 -8.11 -10.34 -18.47
CA ARG A 137 -8.40 -11.53 -19.28
C ARG A 137 -7.37 -12.64 -19.07
N PHE A 138 -6.10 -12.30 -18.86
CA PHE A 138 -5.02 -13.27 -18.71
C PHE A 138 -5.09 -14.04 -17.39
N TYR A 139 -5.79 -13.51 -16.38
CA TYR A 139 -6.06 -14.19 -15.11
C TYR A 139 -7.47 -14.79 -15.04
N THR A 140 -8.29 -14.62 -16.09
CA THR A 140 -9.68 -15.10 -16.14
C THR A 140 -9.91 -15.96 -17.37
N THR A 141 -10.43 -15.40 -18.46
CA THR A 141 -10.89 -16.17 -19.64
C THR A 141 -9.76 -16.81 -20.41
N ASP A 142 -8.58 -16.18 -20.42
CA ASP A 142 -7.45 -16.61 -21.24
C ASP A 142 -6.44 -17.45 -20.45
N PHE A 143 -6.68 -17.66 -19.15
CA PHE A 143 -5.87 -18.52 -18.29
C PHE A 143 -6.13 -20.01 -18.60
N THR A 144 -5.63 -20.47 -19.74
CA THR A 144 -5.86 -21.83 -20.25
C THR A 144 -4.57 -22.48 -20.76
N PRO A 145 -4.46 -23.82 -20.78
CA PRO A 145 -3.32 -24.53 -21.36
C PRO A 145 -3.06 -24.21 -22.83
N TYR A 146 -4.10 -23.81 -23.57
CA TYR A 146 -3.96 -23.41 -24.97
C TYR A 146 -3.14 -22.12 -25.12
N ASN A 147 -3.39 -21.13 -24.26
CA ASN A 147 -2.71 -19.83 -24.30
C ASN A 147 -1.37 -19.82 -23.53
N LEU A 148 -1.24 -20.61 -22.46
CA LEU A 148 -0.06 -20.64 -21.59
C LEU A 148 0.90 -21.80 -21.88
N THR A 149 0.57 -22.67 -22.82
CA THR A 149 1.09 -24.04 -22.95
C THR A 149 0.75 -24.92 -21.75
N THR A 150 0.71 -26.23 -21.93
CA THR A 150 0.47 -27.17 -20.83
C THR A 150 1.49 -27.01 -19.70
N TRP A 151 2.77 -26.85 -20.05
CA TRP A 151 3.83 -26.64 -19.06
C TRP A 151 3.63 -25.34 -18.28
N GLY A 152 3.44 -24.20 -18.97
CA GLY A 152 3.26 -22.91 -18.31
C GLY A 152 2.00 -22.84 -17.46
N PHE A 153 0.90 -23.48 -17.90
CA PHE A 153 -0.31 -23.59 -17.10
C PHE A 153 -0.10 -24.39 -15.80
N HIS A 154 0.71 -25.44 -15.85
CA HIS A 154 1.07 -26.23 -14.66
C HIS A 154 2.04 -25.50 -13.73
N ASP A 155 3.03 -24.78 -14.27
CA ASP A 155 4.01 -24.01 -13.50
C ASP A 155 3.36 -22.86 -12.71
N CYS A 156 2.32 -22.25 -13.26
CA CYS A 156 1.55 -21.19 -12.59
C CYS A 156 0.56 -21.70 -11.53
N GLN A 157 0.41 -23.01 -11.33
CA GLN A 157 -0.52 -23.52 -10.31
C GLN A 157 -0.02 -23.22 -8.90
N ARG A 158 -0.96 -23.05 -7.97
CA ARG A 158 -0.64 -22.83 -6.56
C ARG A 158 0.00 -24.09 -5.98
N HIS A 159 1.28 -24.00 -5.62
CA HIS A 159 2.00 -25.02 -4.86
C HIS A 159 2.03 -24.67 -3.38
N LEU A 160 1.32 -25.44 -2.55
CA LEU A 160 1.20 -25.21 -1.10
C LEU A 160 2.47 -25.60 -0.31
N ASP A 161 3.38 -26.36 -0.94
CA ASP A 161 4.62 -26.88 -0.34
C ASP A 161 5.87 -26.12 -0.83
N ASN A 162 5.71 -24.89 -1.35
CA ASN A 162 6.82 -24.10 -1.89
C ASN A 162 7.59 -23.28 -0.83
N GLY A 163 7.35 -23.55 0.47
CA GLY A 163 7.94 -22.79 1.58
C GLY A 163 7.44 -21.34 1.71
N GLY A 164 6.55 -20.88 0.83
CA GLY A 164 5.95 -19.56 0.86
C GLY A 164 4.78 -19.50 1.84
N GLY A 165 4.95 -18.79 2.96
CA GLY A 165 3.93 -18.66 4.02
C GLY A 165 2.61 -17.96 3.63
N GLY A 166 2.41 -17.59 2.36
CA GLY A 166 1.15 -17.04 1.84
C GLY A 166 0.13 -18.11 1.41
N GLY A 167 0.52 -19.39 1.41
CA GLY A 167 -0.33 -20.50 0.99
C GLY A 167 -1.15 -21.18 2.11
N GLN A 168 -0.91 -20.87 3.39
CA GLN A 168 -1.55 -21.53 4.52
C GLN A 168 -2.61 -20.60 5.13
N SER A 169 -3.82 -20.62 4.57
CA SER A 169 -5.00 -19.94 5.12
C SER A 169 -6.25 -20.66 4.66
#